data_AF-A0A0N0MAS4-F1
#
_entry.id   AF-A0A0N0MAS4-F1
#
_cell.length_a   1.000
_cell.length_b   1.000
_cell.length_c   1.000
_cell.angle_alpha   90.00
_cell.angle_beta   90.00
_cell.angle_gamma   90.00
#
_symmetry.space_group_name_H-M   'P 1'
#
loop_
_entity.id
_entity.type
_entity.pdbx_description
1 polymer ?
#
loop_
_entity_poly.entity_id
_entity_poly.type
_entity_poly.pdbx_seq_one_letter_code
_entity_poly.pdbx_strand_id
1 'polypeptide(L)'
;MKLDFSVASVVAVSGSGPNVCGHLLVYAGGGGGTYFHVAGSTVKNLLTAYPHYMSEAGYRRYLKENKKTELRRVNVKLSNPDGASLYIEELMSKKWTWGVLPNNCVAFVEEVLAAGGGDWGGSYSNCPALAVKDTIEVQAQQYLRGLERSILASYGY
;
A
#
# COMPACT_ATOMS: atom_id res chain seq x y z
N MET A 1 4.05 16.91 12.80
CA MET A 1 2.80 16.34 12.25
C MET A 1 2.54 15.09 13.05
N LYS A 2 1.37 14.88 13.66
CA LYS A 2 1.09 13.63 14.37
C LYS A 2 0.45 12.66 13.40
N LEU A 3 1.17 11.59 13.05
CA LEU A 3 0.66 10.53 12.19
C LEU A 3 -0.20 9.57 13.00
N ASP A 4 -1.29 9.09 12.39
CA ASP A 4 -2.21 8.16 13.01
C ASP A 4 -2.28 6.88 12.18
N PHE A 5 -1.54 5.86 12.62
CA PHE A 5 -1.53 4.53 12.02
C PHE A 5 -2.55 3.58 12.65
N SER A 6 -3.43 4.05 13.55
CA SER A 6 -4.56 3.24 14.04
C SER A 6 -5.57 2.94 12.92
N VAL A 7 -5.58 3.81 11.91
CA VAL A 7 -6.26 3.61 10.62
C VAL A 7 -5.20 3.59 9.53
N ALA A 8 -4.85 2.40 9.05
CA ALA A 8 -3.83 2.22 8.03
C ALA A 8 -4.34 1.39 6.84
N SER A 9 -3.87 1.73 5.65
CA SER A 9 -4.16 0.95 4.43
C SER A 9 -2.94 0.83 3.53
N VAL A 10 -2.80 -0.32 2.87
CA VAL A 10 -1.93 -0.48 1.70
C VAL A 10 -2.72 -0.11 0.46
N VAL A 11 -2.13 0.72 -0.40
CA VAL A 11 -2.78 1.22 -1.61
C VAL A 11 -1.92 0.88 -2.81
N ALA A 12 -2.45 0.05 -3.71
CA ALA A 12 -1.83 -0.23 -5.00
C ALA A 12 -2.43 0.67 -6.08
N VAL A 13 -1.56 1.24 -6.88
CA VAL A 13 -1.93 2.04 -8.06
C VAL A 13 -1.27 1.47 -9.30
N SER A 14 -1.80 1.81 -10.47
CA SER A 14 -1.20 1.40 -11.75
C SER A 14 0.22 1.97 -11.91
N GLY A 15 1.06 1.26 -12.67
CA GLY A 15 2.45 1.64 -12.89
C GLY A 15 2.59 2.79 -13.88
N SER A 16 3.82 3.06 -14.33
CA SER A 16 4.10 4.07 -15.35
C SER A 16 4.89 3.43 -16.50
N GLY A 17 4.53 3.73 -17.75
CA GLY A 17 5.22 3.17 -18.92
C GLY A 17 5.16 1.63 -18.97
N PRO A 18 6.27 0.93 -19.26
CA PRO A 18 6.29 -0.54 -19.34
C PRO A 18 6.16 -1.25 -17.98
N ASN A 19 6.11 -0.52 -16.86
CA ASN A 19 5.93 -1.12 -15.54
C ASN A 19 4.46 -1.52 -15.34
N VAL A 20 4.14 -2.77 -15.69
CA VAL A 20 2.82 -3.39 -15.50
C VAL A 20 2.54 -3.76 -14.04
N CYS A 21 3.58 -3.78 -13.20
CA CYS A 21 3.49 -4.30 -11.85
C CYS A 21 2.79 -3.35 -10.87
N GLY A 22 2.68 -2.07 -11.21
CA GLY A 22 2.04 -1.08 -10.34
C GLY A 22 3.03 -0.28 -9.49
N HIS A 23 2.48 0.44 -8.53
CA HIS A 23 3.22 1.17 -7.51
C HIS A 23 2.47 1.08 -6.17
N LEU A 24 3.20 0.94 -5.07
CA LEU A 24 2.63 0.73 -3.74
C LEU A 24 2.84 1.94 -2.85
N LEU A 25 1.80 2.29 -2.08
CA LEU A 25 1.79 3.36 -1.10
C LEU A 25 1.24 2.81 0.22
N VAL A 26 1.65 3.45 1.32
CA VAL A 26 1.01 3.27 2.62
C VAL A 26 0.21 4.52 2.97
N TYR A 27 -0.99 4.34 3.47
CA TYR A 27 -1.89 5.38 3.92
C TYR A 27 -2.04 5.32 5.44
N ALA A 28 -1.96 6.46 6.11
CA ALA A 28 -2.17 6.61 7.55
C ALA A 28 -3.18 7.72 7.85
N GLY A 29 -4.24 7.38 8.58
CA GLY A 29 -5.20 8.32 9.18
C GLY A 29 -6.65 8.15 8.72
N GLY A 30 -7.60 8.73 9.45
CA GLY A 30 -9.03 8.79 9.10
C GLY A 30 -9.36 9.86 8.04
N GLY A 31 -10.40 10.68 8.25
CA GLY A 31 -10.90 11.69 7.29
C GLY A 31 -9.97 12.87 6.91
N GLY A 32 -8.66 12.70 7.00
CA GLY A 32 -7.62 13.65 6.61
C GLY A 32 -6.23 12.99 6.52
N GLY A 33 -6.18 11.68 6.25
CA GLY A 33 -4.95 10.92 6.28
C GLY A 33 -3.92 11.30 5.20
N THR A 34 -2.72 10.76 5.37
CA THR A 34 -1.56 11.03 4.54
C THR A 34 -1.11 9.75 3.86
N TYR A 35 -0.79 9.86 2.57
CA TYR A 35 -0.20 8.79 1.77
C TYR A 35 1.30 8.99 1.71
N PHE A 36 2.05 7.90 1.83
CA PHE A 36 3.49 7.87 1.76
C PHE A 36 3.95 6.87 0.72
N HIS A 37 5.00 7.24 -0.01
CA HIS A 37 5.59 6.36 -0.99
C HIS A 37 7.01 6.75 -1.35
N VAL A 38 7.73 5.81 -1.94
CA VAL A 38 9.04 6.04 -2.56
C VAL A 38 8.91 5.87 -4.06
N ALA A 39 9.60 6.70 -4.84
CA ALA A 39 9.67 6.54 -6.29
C ALA A 39 11.13 6.71 -6.73
N GLY A 40 11.73 5.63 -7.22
CA GLY A 40 13.03 5.70 -7.88
C GLY A 40 12.92 6.23 -9.31
N SER A 41 13.91 7.00 -9.75
CA SER A 41 14.09 7.34 -11.17
C SER A 41 15.38 6.70 -11.68
N THR A 42 15.26 5.51 -12.26
CA THR A 42 16.38 4.83 -12.95
C THR A 42 16.95 5.64 -14.12
N VAL A 43 16.18 6.61 -14.64
CA VAL A 43 16.55 7.43 -15.81
C VAL A 43 17.47 8.62 -15.46
N LYS A 44 17.66 8.94 -14.16
CA LYS A 44 18.41 10.14 -13.73
C LYS A 44 19.68 9.83 -12.91
N ASN A 45 20.13 8.57 -12.85
CA ASN A 45 21.22 8.13 -11.96
C ASN A 45 21.00 8.49 -10.47
N LEU A 46 19.77 8.80 -10.07
CA LEU A 46 19.39 9.02 -8.68
C LEU A 46 18.91 7.70 -8.11
N LEU A 47 19.88 6.86 -7.73
CA LEU A 47 19.64 5.65 -6.93
C LEU A 47 19.21 5.99 -5.50
N THR A 48 19.18 7.27 -5.11
CA THR A 48 18.76 7.70 -3.78
C THR A 48 17.80 8.88 -3.87
N ALA A 49 16.68 8.80 -3.19
CA ALA A 49 15.69 9.88 -3.09
C ALA A 49 15.02 9.84 -1.72
N TYR A 50 14.58 11.00 -1.22
CA TYR A 50 13.73 11.01 -0.03
C TYR A 50 12.35 10.43 -0.38
N PRO A 51 11.71 9.68 0.53
CA PRO A 51 10.32 9.34 0.36
C PRO A 51 9.43 10.59 0.25
N HIS A 52 8.27 10.42 -0.37
CA HIS A 52 7.30 11.46 -0.61
C HIS A 52 6.04 11.21 0.21
N TYR A 53 5.33 12.28 0.53
CA TYR A 53 4.02 12.22 1.18
C TYR A 53 3.02 13.15 0.51
N MET A 54 1.73 12.85 0.65
CA MET A 54 0.65 13.64 0.09
C MET A 54 -0.65 13.50 0.91
N SER A 55 -1.43 14.58 0.97
CA SER A 55 -2.82 14.53 1.46
C SER A 55 -3.74 13.83 0.45
N GLU A 56 -4.99 13.56 0.82
CA GLU A 56 -6.01 13.03 -0.10
C GLU A 56 -6.12 13.85 -1.40
N ALA A 57 -6.18 15.18 -1.30
CA ALA A 57 -6.22 16.05 -2.48
C ALA A 57 -4.95 15.91 -3.35
N GLY A 58 -3.79 15.79 -2.70
CA GLY A 58 -2.52 15.50 -3.37
C GLY A 58 -2.51 14.14 -4.05
N TYR A 59 -3.09 13.11 -3.42
CA TYR A 59 -3.23 11.77 -3.97
C TYR A 59 -4.13 11.73 -5.21
N ARG A 60 -5.29 12.39 -5.17
CA ARG A 60 -6.17 12.52 -6.34
C ARG A 60 -5.48 13.24 -7.49
N ARG A 61 -4.73 14.30 -7.20
CA ARG A 61 -3.94 15.02 -8.20
C ARG A 61 -2.85 14.12 -8.78
N TYR A 62 -2.10 13.42 -7.92
CA TYR A 62 -1.07 12.45 -8.32
C TYR A 62 -1.62 11.41 -9.29
N LEU A 63 -2.77 10.80 -8.98
CA LEU A 63 -3.42 9.84 -9.88
C LEU A 63 -3.75 10.47 -11.23
N LYS A 64 -4.43 11.63 -11.21
CA LYS A 64 -4.87 12.32 -12.43
C LYS A 64 -3.71 12.73 -13.34
N GLU A 65 -2.73 13.45 -12.78
CA GLU A 65 -1.62 14.03 -13.55
C GLU A 65 -0.68 12.95 -14.10
N ASN A 66 -0.53 11.83 -13.40
CA ASN A 66 0.30 10.72 -13.84
C ASN A 66 -0.47 9.65 -14.63
N LYS A 67 -1.76 9.88 -14.94
CA LYS A 67 -2.64 8.92 -15.62
C LYS A 67 -2.67 7.56 -14.92
N LYS A 68 -2.70 7.57 -13.60
CA LYS A 68 -2.76 6.39 -12.74
C LYS A 68 -4.17 6.16 -12.23
N THR A 69 -4.46 4.90 -11.90
CA THR A 69 -5.68 4.50 -11.22
C THR A 69 -5.35 3.75 -9.94
N GLU A 70 -6.17 3.91 -8.90
CA GLU A 70 -6.13 3.03 -7.73
C GLU A 70 -6.62 1.65 -8.18
N LEU A 71 -5.77 0.64 -8.05
CA LEU A 71 -6.11 -0.74 -8.37
C LEU A 71 -6.81 -1.39 -7.19
N ARG A 72 -6.31 -1.12 -5.97
CA ARG A 72 -6.84 -1.71 -4.75
C ARG A 72 -6.36 -0.96 -3.51
N ARG A 73 -7.18 -1.04 -2.47
CA ARG A 73 -6.86 -0.63 -1.11
C ARG A 73 -7.18 -1.75 -0.13
N VAL A 74 -6.23 -2.05 0.74
CA VAL A 74 -6.34 -3.08 1.77
C VAL A 74 -6.14 -2.43 3.12
N ASN A 75 -7.18 -2.42 3.95
CA ASN A 75 -7.05 -1.96 5.33
C ASN A 75 -6.22 -2.97 6.12
N VAL A 76 -5.26 -2.49 6.88
CA VAL A 76 -4.36 -3.32 7.68
C VAL A 76 -4.51 -2.95 9.14
N LYS A 77 -4.54 -3.98 10.00
CA LYS A 77 -4.58 -3.80 11.44
C LYS A 77 -3.15 -3.89 11.97
N LEU A 78 -2.72 -2.84 12.65
CA LEU A 78 -1.40 -2.75 13.26
C LEU A 78 -1.52 -2.96 14.77
N SER A 79 -0.72 -3.87 15.32
CA SER A 79 -0.69 -4.13 16.76
C SER A 79 0.13 -3.07 17.52
N ASN A 80 1.01 -2.36 16.82
CA ASN A 80 1.83 -1.25 17.32
C ASN A 80 1.78 -0.02 16.38
N PRO A 81 0.65 0.71 16.29
CA PRO A 81 0.53 1.88 15.41
C PRO A 81 1.60 2.97 15.66
N ASP A 82 2.04 3.15 16.90
CA ASP A 82 3.06 4.13 17.25
C ASP A 82 4.42 3.75 16.65
N GLY A 83 4.74 2.45 16.61
CA GLY A 83 5.93 1.92 15.95
C GLY A 83 5.98 2.26 14.45
N ALA A 84 4.87 2.08 13.73
CA ALA A 84 4.78 2.48 12.33
C ALA A 84 4.94 3.99 12.13
N SER A 85 4.35 4.79 13.02
CA SER A 85 4.43 6.25 12.98
C SER A 85 5.86 6.75 13.15
N LEU A 86 6.57 6.24 14.17
CA LEU A 86 7.98 6.59 14.42
C LEU A 86 8.88 6.14 13.28
N TYR A 87 8.67 4.92 12.78
CA TYR A 87 9.49 4.37 11.71
C TYR A 87 9.34 5.15 10.40
N ILE A 88 8.10 5.51 10.03
CA ILE A 88 7.92 6.28 8.80
C ILE A 88 8.51 7.69 8.93
N GLU A 89 8.43 8.34 10.09
CA GLU A 89 9.11 9.62 10.33
C GLU A 89 10.63 9.49 10.16
N GLU A 90 11.23 8.40 10.64
CA GLU A 90 12.64 8.09 10.41
C GLU A 90 12.93 7.90 8.91
N LEU A 91 12.14 7.08 8.20
CA LEU A 91 12.29 6.88 6.75
C LEU A 91 12.20 8.20 5.97
N MET A 92 11.28 9.09 6.35
CA MET A 92 11.12 10.41 5.72
C MET A 92 12.35 11.30 5.93
N SER A 93 13.13 11.08 6.99
CA SER A 93 14.34 11.86 7.32
C SER A 93 15.61 11.38 6.60
N LYS A 94 15.58 10.19 5.98
CA LYS A 94 16.72 9.59 5.27
C LYS A 94 16.43 9.36 3.81
N LYS A 95 17.50 9.28 3.01
CA LYS A 95 17.37 8.91 1.59
C LYS A 95 17.09 7.42 1.49
N TRP A 96 16.08 7.08 0.71
CA TRP A 96 15.76 5.72 0.30
C TRP A 96 16.62 5.32 -0.90
N THR A 97 17.41 4.25 -0.77
CA THR A 97 18.28 3.76 -1.85
C THR A 97 17.52 2.77 -2.71
N TRP A 98 17.18 3.17 -3.94
CA TRP A 98 16.45 2.34 -4.88
C TRP A 98 17.29 1.16 -5.38
N GLY A 99 16.98 -0.03 -4.88
CA GLY A 99 17.62 -1.30 -5.25
C GLY A 99 16.88 -2.08 -6.34
N VAL A 100 15.78 -1.54 -6.91
CA VAL A 100 14.87 -2.21 -7.86
C VAL A 100 14.10 -3.38 -7.24
N LEU A 101 14.79 -4.41 -6.72
CA LEU A 101 14.17 -5.60 -6.12
C LEU A 101 14.24 -5.60 -4.57
N PRO A 102 15.41 -5.53 -3.92
CA PRO A 102 15.48 -5.57 -2.45
C PRO A 102 15.05 -4.28 -1.75
N ASN A 103 14.98 -3.15 -2.46
CA ASN A 103 14.79 -1.84 -1.84
C ASN A 103 13.96 -0.94 -2.78
N ASN A 104 12.64 -1.14 -2.75
CA ASN A 104 11.67 -0.58 -3.69
C ASN A 104 10.37 -0.15 -2.98
N CYS A 105 9.32 0.18 -3.73
CA CYS A 105 8.04 0.59 -3.15
C CYS A 105 7.32 -0.46 -2.30
N VAL A 106 7.53 -1.75 -2.58
CA VAL A 106 6.94 -2.85 -1.79
C VAL A 106 7.69 -2.95 -0.47
N ALA A 107 9.03 -3.05 -0.51
CA ALA A 107 9.88 -3.10 0.68
C ALA A 107 9.63 -1.90 1.62
N PHE A 108 9.47 -0.69 1.06
CA PHE A 108 9.14 0.50 1.85
C PHE A 108 7.85 0.35 2.65
N VAL A 109 6.78 -0.18 2.02
CA VAL A 109 5.51 -0.42 2.71
C VAL A 109 5.67 -1.55 3.73
N GLU A 110 6.35 -2.62 3.38
CA GLU A 110 6.60 -3.76 4.29
C GLU A 110 7.32 -3.32 5.56
N GLU A 111 8.41 -2.55 5.45
CA GLU A 111 9.17 -2.09 6.61
C GLU A 111 8.32 -1.22 7.55
N VAL A 112 7.47 -0.33 7.00
CA VAL A 112 6.53 0.49 7.79
C VAL A 112 5.50 -0.38 8.51
N LEU A 113 4.90 -1.35 7.81
CA LEU A 113 3.88 -2.22 8.43
C LEU A 113 4.49 -3.17 9.46
N ALA A 114 5.69 -3.70 9.21
CA ALA A 114 6.42 -4.56 10.12
C ALA A 114 6.78 -3.81 11.41
N ALA A 115 7.25 -2.56 11.32
CA ALA A 115 7.44 -1.70 12.49
C ALA A 115 6.13 -1.46 13.26
N GLY A 116 5.01 -1.44 12.54
CA GLY A 116 3.66 -1.41 13.08
C GLY A 116 3.16 -2.70 13.73
N GLY A 117 3.95 -3.77 13.71
CA GLY A 117 3.52 -5.10 14.13
C GLY A 117 2.35 -5.65 13.29
N GLY A 118 2.27 -5.24 12.02
CA GLY A 118 1.32 -5.76 11.05
C GLY A 118 1.88 -6.99 10.34
N ASP A 119 1.05 -8.02 10.20
CA ASP A 119 1.34 -9.19 9.37
C ASP A 119 0.72 -8.98 7.98
N TRP A 120 1.40 -8.23 7.12
CA TRP A 120 0.96 -8.06 5.74
C TRP A 120 1.60 -9.16 4.87
N GLY A 121 0.93 -10.31 4.78
CA GLY A 121 1.31 -11.46 3.95
C GLY A 121 1.25 -11.24 2.43
N GLY A 122 1.21 -9.98 1.95
CA GLY A 122 1.24 -9.62 0.52
C GLY A 122 2.61 -9.81 -0.16
N SER A 123 3.62 -10.20 0.61
CA SER A 123 5.05 -10.26 0.26
C SER A 123 5.44 -11.31 -0.80
N TYR A 124 4.52 -12.14 -1.30
CA TYR A 124 4.88 -13.16 -2.30
C TYR A 124 5.35 -12.57 -3.63
N SER A 125 5.18 -11.26 -3.85
CA SER A 125 5.61 -10.61 -5.08
C SER A 125 6.08 -9.18 -4.89
N ASN A 126 7.24 -8.85 -5.47
CA ASN A 126 7.69 -7.48 -5.72
C ASN A 126 6.81 -6.71 -6.74
N CYS A 127 5.72 -7.32 -7.20
CA CYS A 127 4.73 -6.69 -8.07
C CYS A 127 3.56 -6.15 -7.24
N PRO A 128 3.40 -4.83 -7.08
CA PRO A 128 2.32 -4.21 -6.31
C PRO A 128 0.91 -4.73 -6.64
N ALA A 129 0.61 -4.95 -7.93
CA ALA A 129 -0.67 -5.46 -8.39
C ALA A 129 -0.94 -6.92 -7.95
N LEU A 130 0.10 -7.71 -7.68
CA LEU A 130 -0.02 -9.05 -7.11
C LEU A 130 0.03 -9.03 -5.59
N ALA A 131 0.83 -8.15 -4.99
CA ALA A 131 1.00 -8.05 -3.55
C ALA A 131 -0.28 -7.70 -2.79
N VAL A 132 -1.22 -7.04 -3.47
CA VAL A 132 -2.54 -6.71 -2.90
C VAL A 132 -3.65 -7.68 -3.31
N LYS A 133 -3.40 -8.70 -4.15
CA LYS A 133 -4.45 -9.67 -4.50
C LYS A 133 -4.83 -10.49 -3.28
N ASP A 134 -6.12 -10.79 -3.16
CA ASP A 134 -6.59 -11.80 -2.22
C ASP A 134 -5.86 -13.11 -2.46
N THR A 135 -5.43 -13.77 -1.40
CA THR A 135 -4.95 -15.16 -1.52
C THR A 135 -6.08 -16.05 -2.02
N ILE A 136 -5.73 -17.23 -2.54
CA ILE A 136 -6.72 -18.19 -3.04
C ILE A 136 -7.73 -18.54 -1.93
N GLU A 137 -7.27 -18.64 -0.69
CA GLU A 137 -8.09 -18.93 0.49
C GLU A 137 -9.12 -17.81 0.73
N VAL A 138 -8.71 -16.54 0.63
CA VAL A 138 -9.62 -15.40 0.82
C VAL A 138 -10.66 -15.35 -0.30
N GLN A 139 -10.27 -15.63 -1.55
CA GLN A 139 -11.20 -15.71 -2.68
C GLN A 139 -12.21 -16.86 -2.50
N ALA A 140 -11.73 -18.03 -2.07
CA ALA A 140 -12.58 -19.18 -1.80
C ALA A 140 -13.59 -18.89 -0.68
N GLN A 141 -13.16 -18.26 0.41
CA GLN A 141 -14.05 -17.86 1.51
C GLN A 141 -15.09 -16.83 1.07
N GLN A 142 -14.72 -15.85 0.24
CA GLN A 142 -15.66 -14.87 -0.29
C GLN A 142 -16.69 -15.52 -1.22
N TYR A 143 -16.27 -16.47 -2.06
CA TYR A 143 -17.15 -17.25 -2.92
C TYR A 143 -18.14 -18.07 -2.09
N LEU A 144 -17.67 -18.79 -1.07
CA LEU A 144 -18.52 -19.57 -0.16
C LEU A 144 -19.54 -18.69 0.56
N ARG A 145 -19.13 -17.52 1.08
CA ARG A 145 -20.06 -16.55 1.68
C ARG A 145 -21.08 -16.01 0.66
N GLY A 146 -20.68 -15.86 -0.60
CA GLY A 146 -21.58 -15.47 -1.69
C GLY A 146 -22.63 -16.55 -1.99
N LEU A 147 -22.22 -17.81 -2.00
CA LEU A 147 -23.12 -18.95 -2.14
C LEU A 147 -24.09 -19.05 -0.96
N GLU A 148 -23.60 -18.93 0.27
CA GLU A 148 -24.44 -18.95 1.48
C GLU A 148 -25.53 -17.88 1.43
N ARG A 149 -25.19 -16.64 1.07
CA ARG A 149 -26.19 -15.56 0.90
C ARG A 149 -27.19 -15.86 -0.21
N SER A 150 -26.74 -16.43 -1.32
CA SER A 150 -27.61 -16.77 -2.45
C SER A 150 -28.57 -17.91 -2.10
N ILE A 151 -28.10 -18.87 -1.32
CA ILE A 151 -28.90 -19.97 -0.78
C ILE A 151 -29.92 -19.42 0.24
N LEU A 152 -29.50 -18.60 1.19
CA LEU A 152 -30.41 -18.00 2.18
C LEU A 152 -31.50 -17.16 1.50
N ALA A 153 -31.13 -16.37 0.49
CA ALA A 153 -32.08 -15.59 -0.30
C ALA A 153 -33.08 -16.46 -1.09
N SER A 154 -32.65 -17.64 -1.59
CA SER A 154 -33.57 -18.56 -2.26
C SER A 154 -34.53 -19.26 -1.30
N TYR A 155 -34.16 -19.38 -0.03
CA TYR A 155 -35.03 -19.85 1.06
C TYR A 155 -35.85 -18.74 1.76
N GLY A 156 -35.77 -17.49 1.28
CA GLY A 156 -36.59 -16.38 1.78
C GLY A 156 -36.13 -15.78 3.12
N TYR A 157 -34.84 -15.94 3.46
CA TYR A 157 -34.19 -15.26 4.59
C TYR A 157 -33.39 -14.04 4.15
#